data_AF-A0A950J9D1-F1
#
_entry.id   AF-A0A950J9D1-F1
#
_cell.length_a   1.000
_cell.length_b   1.000
_cell.length_c   1.000
_cell.angle_alpha   90.00
_cell.angle_beta   90.00
_cell.angle_gamma   90.00
#
_symmetry.space_group_name_H-M   'P 1'
#
loop_
_entity.id
_entity.type
_entity.pdbx_description
1 polymer ?
#
loop_
_entity_poly.entity_id
_entity_poly.type
_entity_poly.pdbx_seq_one_letter_code
_entity_poly.pdbx_strand_id
1 'polypeptide(L)'
;MPSGERLEAHSGLGGYMDDTRAVNLRKRGPTPPNVYNLRLRESLFHGVQAIRLVPVDEHKMYGRDGILAHPFMLGANGDSNGCVSFRDYPAFLKAYQRGEVTRMVVVEQLDDPPGGRTAGDWISGTLKKLFGRS
;
A
#
# COMPACT_ATOMS: atom_id res chain seq x y z
N MET A 1 0.26 -8.97 -6.87
CA MET A 1 1.71 -9.28 -6.85
C MET A 1 2.21 -9.42 -8.28
N PRO A 2 3.51 -9.22 -8.56
CA PRO A 2 4.09 -9.41 -9.89
C PRO A 2 3.86 -10.82 -10.47
N SER A 3 3.78 -11.82 -9.59
CA SER A 3 3.43 -13.21 -9.90
C SER A 3 1.98 -13.41 -10.37
N GLY A 4 1.13 -12.39 -10.30
CA GLY A 4 -0.31 -12.50 -10.51
C GLY A 4 -1.11 -12.89 -9.26
N GLU A 5 -0.44 -13.32 -8.19
CA GLU A 5 -1.07 -13.59 -6.90
C GLU A 5 -1.73 -12.32 -6.34
N ARG A 6 -2.90 -12.49 -5.71
CA ARG A 6 -3.67 -11.43 -5.07
C ARG A 6 -3.59 -11.61 -3.56
N LEU A 7 -3.18 -10.56 -2.85
CA LEU A 7 -3.14 -10.52 -1.40
C LEU A 7 -4.22 -9.56 -0.90
N GLU A 8 -4.88 -9.92 0.19
CA GLU A 8 -5.82 -9.06 0.89
C GLU A 8 -5.07 -8.06 1.76
N ALA A 9 -5.46 -6.79 1.65
CA ALA A 9 -4.93 -5.71 2.44
C ALA A 9 -6.00 -4.64 2.73
N HIS A 10 -5.88 -3.98 3.87
CA HIS A 10 -6.77 -2.92 4.33
C HIS A 10 -5.98 -1.70 4.81
N SER A 11 -6.64 -0.55 4.86
CA SER A 11 -6.04 0.66 5.42
C SER A 11 -7.07 1.57 6.07
N GLY A 12 -6.69 2.22 7.18
CA GLY A 12 -7.59 3.08 7.93
C GLY A 12 -8.22 2.36 9.13
N LEU A 13 -9.03 3.09 9.89
CA LEU A 13 -9.49 2.69 11.21
C LEU A 13 -11.00 2.88 11.35
N GLY A 14 -11.69 1.85 11.82
CA GLY A 14 -13.12 1.86 12.10
C GLY A 14 -13.94 2.26 10.87
N GLY A 15 -14.84 3.22 11.04
CA GLY A 15 -15.73 3.68 9.96
C GLY A 15 -15.05 4.37 8.76
N TYR A 16 -13.73 4.57 8.80
CA TYR A 16 -12.95 5.15 7.71
C TYR A 16 -12.05 4.12 7.01
N MET A 17 -12.14 2.84 7.39
CA MET A 17 -11.37 1.77 6.75
C MET A 17 -11.76 1.67 5.28
N ASP A 18 -10.75 1.67 4.41
CA ASP A 18 -10.85 1.64 2.95
C ASP A 18 -11.73 2.74 2.33
N ASP A 19 -12.09 3.80 3.09
CA ASP A 19 -12.82 4.96 2.56
C ASP A 19 -11.85 5.97 1.95
N THR A 20 -11.74 5.96 0.62
CA THR A 20 -10.84 6.83 -0.15
C THR A 20 -11.16 8.32 0.01
N ARG A 21 -12.37 8.68 0.44
CA ARG A 21 -12.75 10.07 0.71
C ARG A 21 -12.16 10.60 2.02
N ALA A 22 -11.67 9.70 2.88
CA ALA A 22 -11.10 10.01 4.18
C ALA A 22 -9.56 10.05 4.19
N VAL A 23 -8.90 10.01 3.03
CA VAL A 23 -7.41 9.97 2.91
C VAL A 23 -6.69 11.16 3.55
N ASN A 24 -7.38 12.27 3.78
CA ASN A 24 -6.85 13.43 4.51
C ASN A 24 -6.84 13.23 6.04
N LEU A 25 -7.59 12.26 6.58
CA LEU A 25 -7.70 12.05 8.02
C LEU A 25 -6.46 11.35 8.59
N ARG A 26 -5.63 12.10 9.30
CA ARG A 26 -4.43 11.56 9.96
C ARG A 26 -4.81 10.47 10.98
N LYS A 27 -4.07 9.35 10.96
CA LYS A 27 -4.25 8.15 11.82
C LYS A 27 -5.58 7.40 11.67
N ARG A 28 -6.52 7.85 10.84
CA ARG A 28 -7.84 7.20 10.68
C ARG A 28 -8.17 6.84 9.25
N GLY A 29 -7.83 7.72 8.30
CA GLY A 29 -8.05 7.48 6.88
C GLY A 29 -7.06 6.48 6.30
N PRO A 30 -7.42 5.86 5.16
CA PRO A 30 -6.54 4.91 4.47
C PRO A 30 -5.28 5.59 3.94
N THR A 31 -4.33 4.78 3.49
CA THR A 31 -3.11 5.25 2.82
C THR A 31 -3.48 6.10 1.59
N PRO A 32 -2.93 7.31 1.44
CA PRO A 32 -3.24 8.16 0.28
C PRO A 32 -2.89 7.51 -1.07
N PRO A 33 -3.67 7.77 -2.14
CA PRO A 33 -3.30 7.36 -3.49
C PRO A 33 -1.96 7.96 -3.92
N ASN A 34 -0.99 7.10 -4.23
CA ASN A 34 0.35 7.49 -4.62
C ASN A 34 1.10 6.31 -5.24
N VAL A 35 2.27 6.60 -5.79
CA VAL A 35 3.32 5.59 -5.99
C VAL A 35 4.26 5.66 -4.79
N TYR A 36 4.49 4.53 -4.15
CA TYR A 36 5.38 4.40 -3.00
C TYR A 36 6.59 3.55 -3.36
N ASN A 37 7.78 4.08 -3.14
CA ASN A 37 9.00 3.27 -3.07
C ASN A 37 9.03 2.55 -1.72
N LEU A 38 9.34 1.26 -1.75
CA LEU A 38 9.36 0.43 -0.55
C LEU A 38 10.78 0.41 0.04
N ARG A 39 10.88 0.56 1.35
CA ARG A 39 12.14 0.41 2.09
C ARG A 39 11.93 -0.42 3.34
N LEU A 40 12.79 -1.38 3.59
CA LEU A 40 12.75 -2.13 4.85
C LEU A 40 13.03 -1.18 6.02
N ARG A 41 12.30 -1.30 7.13
CA ARG A 41 12.66 -0.56 8.35
C ARG A 41 13.94 -1.12 8.96
N GLU A 42 14.78 -0.23 9.46
CA GLU A 42 16.01 -0.58 10.20
C GLU A 42 15.70 -1.23 11.56
N SER A 43 14.56 -0.90 12.17
CA SER A 43 14.09 -1.46 13.44
C SER A 43 12.74 -2.14 13.30
N LEU A 44 12.45 -3.06 14.22
CA LEU A 44 11.14 -3.72 14.29
C LEU A 44 10.04 -2.73 14.67
N PHE A 45 8.84 -2.95 14.14
CA PHE A 45 7.61 -2.21 14.45
C PHE A 45 6.72 -3.15 15.24
N HIS A 46 6.60 -2.93 16.55
CA HIS A 46 5.89 -3.85 17.45
C HIS A 46 6.32 -5.33 17.29
N GLY A 47 7.63 -5.55 17.18
CA GLY A 47 8.21 -6.89 16.97
C GLY A 47 8.15 -7.41 15.53
N VAL A 48 7.55 -6.67 14.58
CA VAL A 48 7.44 -7.08 13.18
C VAL A 48 8.39 -6.30 12.27
N GLN A 49 8.99 -7.01 11.31
CA GLN A 49 9.76 -6.42 10.23
C GLN A 49 8.83 -5.70 9.23
N ALA A 50 8.43 -4.46 9.54
CA ALA A 50 7.60 -3.63 8.68
C ALA A 50 8.37 -3.00 7.51
N ILE A 51 7.66 -2.70 6.43
CA ILE A 51 8.19 -1.99 5.25
C ILE A 51 7.68 -0.55 5.27
N ARG A 52 8.56 0.44 5.09
CA ARG A 52 8.24 1.85 4.90
C ARG A 52 7.75 2.09 3.48
N LEU A 53 6.64 2.81 3.37
CA LEU A 53 6.14 3.36 2.12
C LEU A 53 6.64 4.79 1.99
N VAL A 54 7.55 5.04 1.04
CA VAL A 54 8.09 6.38 0.74
C VAL A 54 7.37 6.94 -0.48
N PRO A 55 6.52 7.96 -0.34
CA PRO A 55 5.76 8.52 -1.46
C PRO A 55 6.68 9.12 -2.51
N VAL A 56 6.31 9.00 -3.78
CA VAL A 56 6.96 9.71 -4.88
C VAL A 56 6.50 11.17 -4.92
N ASP A 57 5.22 11.41 -4.64
CA ASP A 57 4.64 12.75 -4.57
C ASP A 57 4.24 13.10 -3.14
N GLU A 58 5.06 13.90 -2.44
CA GLU A 58 4.79 14.28 -1.05
C GLU A 58 3.58 15.21 -0.91
N HIS A 59 3.21 15.97 -1.95
CA HIS A 59 2.07 16.89 -1.89
C HIS A 59 0.74 16.15 -1.75
N LYS A 60 0.66 14.90 -2.23
CA LYS A 60 -0.51 14.01 -2.10
C LYS A 60 -0.66 13.35 -0.73
N MET A 61 0.23 13.65 0.21
CA MET A 61 0.22 12.99 1.51
C MET A 61 -0.62 13.71 2.56
N TYR A 62 -1.18 14.89 2.28
CA TYR A 62 -2.01 15.64 3.24
C TYR A 62 -1.27 15.92 4.58
N GLY A 63 0.05 16.19 4.51
CA GLY A 63 0.89 16.36 5.70
C GLY A 63 1.09 15.09 6.54
N ARG A 64 0.79 13.91 5.98
CA ARG A 64 0.99 12.61 6.63
C ARG A 64 2.34 12.01 6.24
N ASP A 65 2.93 11.32 7.19
CA ASP A 65 4.21 10.66 7.06
C ASP A 65 4.16 9.29 7.74
N GLY A 66 5.28 8.59 7.72
CA GLY A 66 5.45 7.40 8.55
C GLY A 66 4.60 6.19 8.15
N ILE A 67 4.03 6.16 6.95
CA ILE A 67 3.18 5.06 6.45
C ILE A 67 4.00 3.77 6.31
N LEU A 68 3.42 2.65 6.75
CA LEU A 68 4.04 1.33 6.75
C LEU A 68 3.16 0.30 6.04
N ALA A 69 3.78 -0.81 5.63
CA ALA A 69 3.13 -2.09 5.37
C ALA A 69 3.47 -3.07 6.50
N HIS A 70 2.47 -3.72 7.08
CA HIS A 70 2.61 -4.63 8.23
C HIS A 70 1.45 -5.66 8.28
N PRO A 71 1.48 -6.72 9.11
CA PRO A 71 0.34 -7.62 9.31
C PRO A 71 -0.80 -6.93 10.05
N PHE A 72 -1.95 -7.58 10.16
CA PHE A 72 -3.02 -7.08 11.01
C PHE A 72 -2.56 -6.98 12.47
N MET A 73 -2.70 -5.80 13.07
CA MET A 73 -2.22 -5.51 14.43
C MET A 73 -3.30 -4.88 15.32
N LEU A 74 -4.37 -4.32 14.75
CA LEU A 74 -5.47 -3.70 15.49
C LEU A 74 -6.76 -4.51 15.34
N GLY A 75 -6.70 -5.80 15.67
CA GLY A 75 -7.83 -6.72 15.53
C GLY A 75 -7.85 -7.45 14.18
N ALA A 76 -8.89 -8.26 13.98
CA ALA A 76 -8.96 -9.22 12.88
C ALA A 76 -9.40 -8.64 11.52
N ASN A 77 -9.90 -7.40 11.50
CA ASN A 77 -10.46 -6.75 10.32
C ASN A 77 -9.41 -6.02 9.46
N GLY A 78 -8.15 -5.93 9.93
CA GLY A 78 -7.11 -5.22 9.21
C GLY A 78 -7.06 -3.71 9.49
N ASP A 79 -7.73 -3.24 10.54
CA ASP A 79 -7.60 -1.86 10.98
C ASP A 79 -6.13 -1.45 11.16
N SER A 80 -5.85 -0.20 10.81
CA SER A 80 -4.54 0.42 10.95
C SER A 80 -4.68 1.91 11.19
N ASN A 81 -3.65 2.56 11.71
CA ASN A 81 -3.62 4.02 11.81
C ASN A 81 -3.29 4.69 10.45
N GLY A 82 -3.88 4.18 9.37
CA GLY A 82 -3.65 4.62 7.99
C GLY A 82 -2.42 4.03 7.32
N CYS A 83 -1.92 2.91 7.83
CA CYS A 83 -0.91 2.06 7.19
C CYS A 83 -1.57 1.00 6.28
N VAL A 84 -0.83 0.34 5.41
CA VAL A 84 -1.34 -0.82 4.66
C VAL A 84 -1.15 -2.06 5.53
N SER A 85 -2.24 -2.67 5.96
CA SER A 85 -2.19 -3.91 6.72
C SER A 85 -2.49 -5.08 5.77
N PHE A 86 -1.74 -6.18 5.86
CA PHE A 86 -1.95 -7.37 5.01
C PHE A 86 -2.45 -8.54 5.84
N ARG A 87 -3.42 -9.29 5.31
CA ARG A 87 -3.86 -10.55 5.94
C ARG A 87 -2.74 -11.59 5.88
N ASP A 88 -2.13 -11.76 4.71
CA ASP A 88 -0.92 -12.55 4.52
C ASP A 88 0.31 -11.65 4.30
N TYR A 89 0.72 -10.99 5.38
CA TYR A 89 1.94 -10.19 5.37
C TYR A 89 3.22 -10.99 5.09
N PRO A 90 3.40 -12.23 5.60
CA PRO A 90 4.56 -13.04 5.27
C PRO A 90 4.78 -13.24 3.77
N ALA A 91 3.72 -13.47 2.98
CA ALA A 91 3.83 -13.56 1.53
C ALA A 91 4.36 -12.25 0.91
N PHE A 92 3.79 -11.11 1.30
CA PHE A 92 4.23 -9.79 0.84
C PHE A 92 5.69 -9.49 1.21
N LEU A 93 6.07 -9.71 2.47
CA LEU A 93 7.43 -9.47 2.96
C LEU A 93 8.47 -10.32 2.22
N LYS A 94 8.18 -11.62 2.00
CA LYS A 94 9.08 -12.51 1.25
C LYS A 94 9.26 -12.04 -0.18
N ALA A 95 8.21 -11.59 -0.85
CA ALA A 95 8.31 -11.06 -2.21
C ALA A 95 9.16 -9.78 -2.28
N TYR A 96 9.01 -8.87 -1.31
CA TYR A 96 9.90 -7.71 -1.17
C TYR A 96 11.36 -8.15 -0.96
N GLN A 97 11.61 -9.09 -0.05
CA GLN A 97 12.96 -9.59 0.25
C GLN A 97 13.63 -10.27 -0.95
N ARG A 98 12.86 -10.91 -1.83
CA ARG A 98 13.36 -11.45 -3.11
C ARG A 98 13.57 -10.38 -4.19
N GLY A 99 13.22 -9.12 -3.91
CA GLY A 99 13.32 -8.01 -4.87
C GLY A 99 12.21 -7.99 -5.92
N GLU A 100 11.21 -8.87 -5.81
CA GLU A 100 10.08 -8.93 -6.75
C GLU A 100 9.17 -7.71 -6.61
N VAL A 101 9.02 -7.20 -5.39
CA VAL A 101 8.22 -6.01 -5.09
C VAL A 101 9.11 -4.94 -4.48
N THR A 102 9.35 -3.86 -5.24
CA THR A 102 10.13 -2.69 -4.78
C THR A 102 9.31 -1.41 -4.73
N ARG A 103 8.11 -1.44 -5.31
CA ARG A 103 7.16 -0.33 -5.35
C ARG A 103 5.75 -0.83 -5.07
N MET A 104 4.94 0.05 -4.50
CA MET A 104 3.50 -0.17 -4.30
C MET A 104 2.75 1.02 -4.91
N VAL A 105 1.70 0.73 -5.66
CA VAL A 105 0.82 1.74 -6.22
C VAL A 105 -0.50 1.66 -5.48
N VAL A 106 -0.90 2.77 -4.87
CA VAL A 106 -2.20 2.91 -4.21
C VAL A 106 -3.05 3.81 -5.08
N VAL A 107 -4.27 3.37 -5.36
CA VAL A 107 -5.23 4.05 -6.23
C VAL A 107 -6.57 4.14 -5.49
N GLU A 108 -7.39 5.13 -5.83
CA GLU A 108 -8.74 5.25 -5.25
C GLU A 108 -9.64 4.10 -5.71
N GLN A 109 -9.52 3.74 -6.98
CA GLN A 109 -10.29 2.67 -7.59
C GLN A 109 -9.47 2.03 -8.70
N LEU A 110 -9.63 0.71 -8.86
CA LEU A 110 -9.02 -0.04 -9.94
C LEU A 110 -10.09 -0.79 -10.73
N ASP A 111 -10.46 -0.22 -11.87
CA ASP A 111 -11.57 -0.75 -12.68
C ASP A 111 -11.20 -2.06 -13.40
N ASP A 112 -9.93 -2.22 -13.80
CA ASP A 112 -9.46 -3.38 -14.55
C ASP A 112 -8.11 -3.89 -14.00
N PRO A 113 -8.11 -4.76 -12.97
CA PRO A 113 -6.90 -5.29 -12.39
C PRO A 113 -6.18 -6.24 -13.36
N PRO A 114 -4.84 -6.20 -13.44
CA PRO A 114 -4.10 -7.02 -14.39
C PRO A 114 -4.34 -8.50 -14.11
N GLY A 115 -4.59 -9.27 -15.17
CA GLY A 115 -4.53 -10.72 -15.14
C GLY A 115 -3.10 -11.20 -14.85
N GLY A 116 -2.96 -12.41 -14.30
CA GLY A 116 -1.71 -12.91 -13.71
C GLY A 116 -0.51 -13.12 -14.64
N ARG A 117 -0.49 -12.59 -15.86
CA ARG A 117 0.62 -12.75 -16.82
C ARG A 117 1.15 -11.47 -17.47
N THR A 118 0.55 -10.29 -17.21
CA THR A 118 0.91 -9.03 -17.92
C THR A 118 1.10 -7.83 -17.00
N ALA A 119 1.41 -8.06 -15.72
CA ALA A 119 1.50 -6.99 -14.72
C ALA A 119 2.52 -5.88 -15.08
N GLY A 120 3.65 -6.20 -15.71
CA GLY A 120 4.69 -5.22 -16.05
C GLY A 120 4.22 -4.14 -17.04
N ASP A 121 3.73 -4.56 -18.21
CA ASP A 121 3.25 -3.65 -19.25
C ASP A 121 1.97 -2.94 -18.83
N TRP A 122 1.08 -3.65 -18.12
CA TRP A 122 -0.14 -3.05 -17.57
C TRP A 122 0.18 -1.97 -16.54
N ILE A 123 1.14 -2.20 -15.61
CA ILE A 123 1.53 -1.19 -14.61
C ILE A 123 2.04 0.07 -15.32
N SER A 124 2.88 -0.05 -16.34
CA SER A 124 3.42 1.10 -17.07
C SER A 124 2.32 1.93 -17.74
N GLY A 125 1.44 1.28 -18.51
CA GLY A 125 0.34 1.96 -19.22
C GLY A 125 -0.70 2.57 -18.28
N THR A 126 -1.09 1.82 -17.25
CA THR A 126 -2.10 2.24 -16.27
C THR A 126 -1.58 3.33 -15.34
N LEU A 127 -0.33 3.27 -14.88
CA LEU A 127 0.28 4.36 -14.10
C LEU A 127 0.29 5.67 -14.89
N LYS A 128 0.64 5.62 -16.18
CA LYS A 128 0.59 6.82 -17.03
C LYS A 128 -0.83 7.37 -17.15
N LYS A 129 -1.85 6.52 -17.21
CA LYS A 129 -3.25 6.95 -17.25
C LYS A 129 -3.75 7.53 -15.92
N LEU A 130 -3.38 6.91 -14.80
CA LEU A 130 -3.82 7.29 -13.46
C LEU A 130 -3.09 8.51 -12.90
N PHE A 131 -1.81 8.70 -13.27
CA PHE A 131 -0.95 9.74 -12.68
C PHE A 131 -0.29 10.67 -13.70
N GLY A 132 -0.47 10.45 -15.02
CA GLY A 132 0.22 11.19 -16.09
C GLY A 132 -0.59 12.33 -16.73
N ARG A 133 -1.64 12.84 -16.09
CA ARG A 133 -2.27 14.11 -16.48
C ARG A 133 -1.75 15.22 -15.57
N SER A 134 -0.75 15.96 -16.06
CA SER A 134 -0.54 17.38 -15.76
C SER A 134 -0.99 18.19 -16.95
#